data_AF-A0A024VVX9-F1
#
_entry.id   AF-A0A024VVX9-F1
#
_cell.length_a   1.000
_cell.length_b   1.000
_cell.length_c   1.000
_cell.angle_alpha   90.00
_cell.angle_beta   90.00
_cell.angle_gamma   90.00
#
_symmetry.space_group_name_H-M   'P 1'
#
loop_
_entity.id
_entity.type
_entity.pdbx_description
1 polymer ?
#
loop_
_entity_poly.entity_id
_entity_poly.type
_entity_poly.pdbx_seq_one_letter_code
_entity_poly.pdbx_strand_id
1 'polypeptide(L)'
;MPEFVIILKSTEELCKKRMMNLPENEIIKGHNDEMGFERRHKKYINENCRNDYFEFDQKQSIEDYFIEHDIEVYTLNINENTILEHILTNIYIFIEKNVKFNNFLPSTDEMLKNKLQEEQQILMDEKQKIKDIEDKVVLEEIKQNDDLIKAEKKRQQLLIKHQQQYIHNQSVPLRFYLIKNILPILTDALIYICKTKPKNPCLHIAQYLLENAHKYNIEEPNLENLQPEKEDEDNQLGEKPKDEK
;
A
#
# COMPACT_ATOMS: atom_id res chain seq x y z
N MET A 1 41.19 15.16 42.30
CA MET A 1 40.64 16.51 42.49
C MET A 1 39.86 16.90 41.25
N PRO A 2 38.77 17.68 41.36
CA PRO A 2 38.06 18.22 40.19
C PRO A 2 38.98 19.17 39.40
N GLU A 3 38.74 19.32 38.10
CA GLU A 3 39.51 20.25 37.24
C GLU A 3 39.16 21.72 37.51
N PHE A 4 37.89 22.00 37.81
CA PHE A 4 37.40 23.32 38.18
C PHE A 4 36.15 23.16 39.06
N VAL A 5 35.80 24.20 39.80
CA VAL A 5 34.63 24.22 40.68
C VAL A 5 33.77 25.44 40.35
N ILE A 6 32.46 25.24 40.21
CA ILE A 6 31.50 26.31 39.97
C ILE A 6 30.58 26.43 41.18
N ILE A 7 30.48 27.63 41.73
CA ILE A 7 29.70 27.92 42.94
C ILE A 7 28.64 28.93 42.61
N LEU A 8 27.38 28.54 42.85
CA LEU A 8 26.22 29.40 42.66
C LEU A 8 25.85 30.00 44.01
N LYS A 9 26.09 31.30 44.17
CA LYS A 9 25.72 32.05 45.38
C LYS A 9 24.43 32.83 45.13
N SER A 10 23.56 32.86 46.12
CA SER A 10 22.32 33.62 46.11
C SER A 10 22.02 34.06 47.54
N THR A 11 21.26 35.15 47.68
CA THR A 11 20.79 35.60 49.00
C THR A 11 19.80 34.59 49.60
N GLU A 12 19.79 34.48 50.92
CA GLU A 12 18.87 33.59 51.66
C GLU A 12 17.41 33.93 51.34
N GLU A 13 17.07 35.23 51.32
CA GLU A 13 15.74 35.74 51.03
C GLU A 13 15.23 35.28 49.65
N LEU A 14 16.10 35.33 48.64
CA LEU A 14 15.77 34.89 47.28
C LEU A 14 15.55 33.38 47.21
N CYS A 15 16.43 32.61 47.84
CA CYS A 15 16.31 31.16 47.91
C CYS A 15 15.03 30.74 48.65
N LYS A 16 14.72 31.41 49.76
CA LYS A 16 13.52 31.17 50.56
C LYS A 16 12.26 31.48 49.74
N LYS A 17 12.20 32.65 49.10
CA LYS A 17 11.08 33.07 48.25
C LYS A 17 10.83 32.09 47.10
N ARG A 18 11.87 31.63 46.42
CA ARG A 18 11.75 30.62 45.35
C ARG A 18 11.22 29.28 45.86
N MET A 19 11.69 28.83 47.03
CA MET A 19 11.20 27.60 47.65
C MET A 19 9.73 27.70 48.07
N MET A 20 9.31 28.84 48.63
CA MET A 20 7.92 29.06 49.06
C MET A 20 6.93 29.21 47.89
N ASN A 21 7.41 29.53 46.70
CA ASN A 21 6.58 29.69 45.49
C ASN A 21 6.41 28.37 44.71
N LEU A 22 6.86 27.23 45.25
CA LEU A 22 6.64 25.93 44.61
C LEU A 22 5.16 25.53 44.62
N PRO A 23 4.65 24.83 43.59
CA PRO A 23 3.30 24.32 43.58
C PRO A 23 3.09 23.29 44.69
N GLU A 24 1.88 23.24 45.27
CA GLU A 24 1.57 22.37 46.43
C GLU A 24 1.90 20.88 46.19
N ASN A 25 1.77 20.42 44.94
CA ASN A 25 2.08 19.05 44.53
C ASN A 25 3.57 18.68 44.69
N GLU A 26 4.46 19.66 44.74
CA GLU A 26 5.91 19.45 44.87
C GLU A 26 6.41 19.67 46.31
N ILE A 27 5.54 20.10 47.22
CA ILE A 27 5.89 20.38 48.61
C ILE A 27 5.96 19.07 49.40
N ILE A 28 7.18 18.70 49.76
CA ILE A 28 7.45 17.55 50.64
C ILE A 28 7.69 18.07 52.06
N LYS A 29 6.78 17.72 52.98
CA LYS A 29 6.86 18.09 54.40
C LYS A 29 8.16 17.59 55.04
N GLY A 30 8.86 18.47 55.75
CA GLY A 30 10.18 18.25 56.34
C GLY A 30 11.38 18.39 55.39
N HIS A 31 11.13 18.63 54.09
CA HIS A 31 12.17 18.73 53.08
C HIS A 31 12.17 20.06 52.33
N ASN A 32 11.13 20.30 51.50
CA ASN A 32 10.98 21.51 50.68
C ASN A 32 9.95 22.48 51.29
N ASP A 33 9.66 22.32 52.58
CA ASP A 33 8.91 23.26 53.40
C ASP A 33 9.84 24.27 54.08
N GLU A 34 9.26 25.27 54.74
CA GLU A 34 10.01 26.36 55.40
C GLU A 34 11.00 25.86 56.45
N MET A 35 10.56 24.96 57.33
CA MET A 35 11.44 24.36 58.34
C MET A 35 12.55 23.52 57.71
N GLY A 36 12.25 22.78 56.64
CA GLY A 36 13.22 21.99 55.88
C GLY A 36 14.28 22.86 55.19
N PHE A 37 13.87 23.99 54.62
CA PHE A 37 14.79 24.97 54.04
C PHE A 37 15.71 25.57 55.11
N GLU A 38 15.16 26.10 56.20
CA GLU A 38 15.96 26.80 57.22
C GLU A 38 16.99 25.87 57.87
N ARG A 39 16.60 24.61 58.14
CA ARG A 39 17.53 23.57 58.61
C ARG A 39 18.67 23.32 57.63
N ARG A 40 18.36 23.17 56.33
CA ARG A 40 19.37 22.90 55.28
C ARG A 40 20.25 24.11 55.02
N HIS A 41 19.70 25.32 55.08
CA HIS A 41 20.43 26.55 54.88
C HIS A 41 21.44 26.77 56.02
N LYS A 42 21.02 26.62 57.28
CA LYS A 42 21.94 26.66 58.44
C LYS A 42 23.05 25.63 58.32
N LYS A 43 22.73 24.41 57.88
CA LYS A 43 23.73 23.36 57.62
C LYS A 43 24.72 23.78 56.53
N TYR A 44 24.22 24.31 55.41
CA TYR A 44 25.07 24.82 54.31
C TYR A 44 26.03 25.91 54.79
N ILE A 45 25.56 26.90 55.55
CA ILE A 45 26.42 27.95 56.11
C ILE A 45 27.47 27.35 57.05
N ASN A 46 27.04 26.49 57.98
CA ASN A 46 27.93 25.87 58.97
C ASN A 46 28.95 24.90 58.38
N GLU A 47 28.70 24.28 57.23
CA GLU A 47 29.64 23.35 56.60
C GLU A 47 30.50 24.06 55.56
N ASN A 48 29.91 24.93 54.73
CA ASN A 48 30.55 25.39 53.51
C ASN A 48 31.10 26.83 53.58
N CYS A 49 30.52 27.69 54.41
CA CYS A 49 30.88 29.11 54.48
C CYS A 49 31.71 29.42 55.73
N ARG A 50 32.66 30.36 55.63
CA ARG A 50 33.26 30.96 56.82
C ARG A 50 32.29 31.96 57.44
N ASN A 51 32.45 32.24 58.73
CA ASN A 51 31.65 33.22 59.45
C ASN A 51 32.39 34.56 59.53
N ASP A 52 32.08 35.45 58.58
CA ASP A 52 32.71 36.77 58.45
C ASP A 52 32.52 37.70 59.66
N TYR A 53 31.57 37.39 60.56
CA TYR A 53 31.27 38.20 61.75
C TYR A 53 32.23 37.96 62.92
N PHE A 54 32.93 36.83 62.94
CA PHE A 54 33.93 36.53 63.96
C PHE A 54 35.31 36.87 63.41
N GLU A 55 35.95 37.92 63.92
CA GLU A 55 37.29 38.37 63.51
C GLU A 55 38.38 37.28 63.64
N PHE A 56 38.10 36.21 64.38
CA PHE A 56 38.98 35.05 64.60
C PHE A 56 38.35 33.72 64.17
N ASP A 57 37.48 33.72 63.15
CA ASP A 57 37.03 32.45 62.59
C ASP A 57 38.20 31.75 61.87
N GLN A 58 38.63 30.62 62.40
CA GLN A 58 39.69 29.78 61.82
C GLN A 58 39.14 28.83 60.75
N LYS A 59 37.82 28.83 60.54
CA LYS A 59 37.18 27.96 59.57
C LYS A 59 37.44 28.45 58.15
N GLN A 60 38.22 27.69 57.40
CA GLN A 60 38.34 27.86 55.94
C GLN A 60 37.00 27.53 55.27
N SER A 61 36.63 28.35 54.29
CA SER A 61 35.47 28.02 53.44
C SER A 61 35.82 26.93 52.43
N ILE A 62 34.81 26.34 51.80
CA ILE A 62 35.06 25.37 50.73
C ILE A 62 35.77 26.03 49.53
N GLU A 63 35.48 27.30 49.27
CA GLU A 63 36.19 28.07 48.26
C GLU A 63 37.69 28.18 48.58
N ASP A 64 38.00 28.53 49.82
CA ASP A 64 39.39 28.64 50.29
C ASP A 64 40.12 27.31 50.15
N TYR A 65 39.47 26.19 50.51
CA TYR A 65 40.03 24.85 50.35
C TYR A 65 40.46 24.56 48.91
N PHE A 66 39.60 24.86 47.92
CA PHE A 66 39.92 24.59 46.52
C PHE A 66 40.98 25.54 45.96
N ILE A 67 40.97 26.80 46.38
CA ILE A 67 41.99 27.79 46.00
C ILE A 67 43.37 27.37 46.54
N GLU A 68 43.45 26.88 47.79
CA GLU A 68 44.69 26.37 48.40
C GLU A 68 45.26 25.13 47.69
N HIS A 69 44.43 24.39 46.94
CA HIS A 69 44.84 23.24 46.15
C HIS A 69 45.09 23.58 44.66
N ASP A 70 45.23 24.86 44.31
CA ASP A 70 45.43 25.36 42.94
C ASP A 70 44.29 24.98 41.95
N ILE A 71 43.05 24.85 42.44
CA ILE A 71 41.87 24.55 41.61
C ILE A 71 41.11 25.85 41.31
N GLU A 72 40.76 26.09 40.05
CA GLU A 72 40.03 27.29 39.65
C GLU A 72 38.57 27.23 40.15
N VAL A 73 38.20 28.21 40.97
CA VAL A 73 36.84 28.35 41.52
C VAL A 73 36.14 29.52 40.85
N TYR A 74 35.05 29.26 40.13
CA TYR A 74 34.20 30.27 39.53
C TYR A 74 32.94 30.49 40.36
N THR A 75 32.79 31.69 40.92
CA THR A 75 31.62 32.06 41.74
C THR A 75 30.66 32.94 40.94
N LEU A 76 29.43 32.47 40.78
CA LEU A 76 28.32 33.18 40.12
C LEU A 76 27.31 33.64 41.17
N ASN A 77 27.10 34.96 41.27
CA ASN A 77 26.06 35.54 42.10
C ASN A 77 24.74 35.62 41.32
N ILE A 78 23.72 34.91 41.81
CA ILE A 78 22.38 34.84 41.24
C ILE A 78 21.48 35.82 41.98
N ASN A 79 20.87 36.74 41.24
CA ASN A 79 19.92 37.72 41.72
C ASN A 79 18.53 37.46 41.12
N GLU A 80 17.52 38.23 41.54
CA GLU A 80 16.15 38.13 41.00
C GLU A 80 16.08 38.38 39.49
N ASN A 81 16.91 39.29 38.97
CA ASN A 81 16.92 39.70 37.57
C ASN A 81 17.81 38.83 36.67
N THR A 82 18.49 37.82 37.22
CA THR A 82 19.42 37.01 36.45
C THR A 82 18.65 35.98 35.62
N ILE A 83 18.76 36.08 34.29
CA ILE A 83 18.12 35.17 33.34
C ILE A 83 18.91 33.87 33.24
N LEU A 84 18.21 32.74 33.10
CA LEU A 84 18.82 31.41 33.00
C LEU A 84 19.83 31.31 31.84
N GLU A 85 19.49 31.84 30.65
CA GLU A 85 20.41 31.91 29.52
C GLU A 85 21.77 32.51 29.90
N HIS A 86 21.77 33.61 30.66
CA HIS A 86 23.02 34.28 31.05
C HIS A 86 23.84 33.44 32.02
N ILE A 87 23.19 32.75 32.97
CA ILE A 87 23.88 31.84 33.91
C ILE A 87 24.54 30.71 33.12
N LEU A 88 23.79 30.06 32.23
CA LEU A 88 24.28 28.95 31.43
C LEU A 88 25.41 29.40 30.48
N THR A 89 25.25 30.57 29.84
CA THR A 89 26.28 31.14 28.95
C THR A 89 27.58 31.44 29.71
N ASN A 90 27.49 31.98 30.92
CA ASN A 90 28.68 32.26 31.73
C ASN A 90 29.39 30.98 32.18
N ILE A 91 28.63 29.96 32.59
CA ILE A 91 29.16 28.63 32.90
C ILE A 91 29.83 28.03 31.65
N TYR A 92 29.17 28.13 30.50
CA TYR A 92 29.68 27.63 29.24
C TYR A 92 31.02 28.28 28.86
N ILE A 93 31.11 29.62 28.91
CA ILE A 93 32.34 30.36 28.62
C ILE A 93 33.46 29.94 29.57
N PHE A 94 33.16 29.76 30.86
CA PHE A 94 34.13 29.33 31.85
C PHE A 94 34.67 27.92 31.56
N ILE A 95 33.80 26.98 31.21
CA ILE A 95 34.19 25.61 30.86
C ILE A 95 35.00 25.60 29.55
N GLU A 96 34.56 26.33 28.53
CA GLU A 96 35.20 26.36 27.22
C GLU A 96 36.61 26.97 27.25
N LYS A 97 36.85 27.96 28.12
CA LYS A 97 38.19 28.52 28.36
C LYS A 97 39.19 27.45 28.77
N ASN A 98 38.74 26.44 29.53
CA ASN A 98 39.61 25.45 30.15
C ASN A 98 39.63 24.12 29.38
N VAL A 99 38.52 23.72 28.76
CA VAL A 99 38.38 22.40 28.10
C VAL A 99 37.46 22.47 26.88
N LYS A 100 37.89 21.86 25.77
CA LYS A 100 36.98 21.52 24.67
C LYS A 100 36.07 20.38 25.10
N PHE A 101 34.81 20.66 25.36
CA PHE A 101 33.82 19.65 25.71
C PHE A 101 33.07 19.18 24.46
N ASN A 102 32.70 17.90 24.43
CA ASN A 102 31.88 17.35 23.36
C ASN A 102 30.42 17.39 23.81
N ASN A 103 29.54 18.04 23.03
CA ASN A 103 28.10 17.88 23.22
C ASN A 103 27.69 16.51 22.67
N PHE A 104 27.18 15.63 23.53
CA PHE A 104 26.73 14.29 23.14
C PHE A 104 25.26 14.26 22.70
N LEU A 105 24.57 15.39 22.75
CA LEU A 105 23.21 15.51 22.24
C LEU A 105 23.23 15.87 20.75
N PRO A 106 22.35 15.27 19.93
CA PRO A 106 22.20 15.65 18.54
C PRO A 106 21.89 17.14 18.44
N SER A 107 22.49 17.79 17.45
CA SER A 107 22.16 19.18 17.16
C SER A 107 20.69 19.30 16.75
N THR A 108 20.07 20.45 16.99
CA THR A 108 18.72 20.77 16.51
C THR A 108 18.57 20.53 15.02
N ASP A 109 19.63 20.82 14.24
CA ASP A 109 19.66 20.62 12.79
C ASP A 109 19.69 19.13 12.41
N GLU A 110 20.37 18.29 13.19
CA GLU A 110 20.40 16.85 12.97
C GLU A 110 19.03 16.23 13.30
N MET A 111 18.40 16.67 14.38
CA MET A 111 17.03 16.24 14.71
C MET A 111 16.04 16.63 13.61
N LEU A 112 16.17 17.84 13.05
CA LEU A 112 15.31 18.30 11.96
C LEU A 112 15.53 17.48 10.67
N LYS A 113 16.79 17.18 10.33
CA LYS A 113 17.13 16.32 9.19
C LYS A 113 16.56 14.92 9.33
N ASN A 114 16.68 14.32 10.51
CA ASN A 114 16.14 12.98 10.77
C ASN A 114 14.62 12.97 10.62
N LYS A 115 13.91 13.97 11.18
CA LYS A 115 12.46 14.11 11.01
C LYS A 115 12.06 14.26 9.54
N LEU A 116 12.77 15.09 8.77
CA LEU A 116 12.52 15.25 7.35
C LEU A 116 12.74 13.95 6.56
N GLN A 117 13.76 13.16 6.90
CA GLN A 117 14.00 11.87 6.27
C GLN A 117 12.91 10.85 6.61
N GLU A 118 12.45 10.81 7.85
CA GLU A 118 11.34 9.95 8.28
C GLU A 118 10.06 10.31 7.51
N GLU A 119 9.70 11.59 7.43
CA GLU A 119 8.53 12.05 6.66
C GLU A 119 8.64 11.70 5.17
N GLN A 120 9.83 11.85 4.58
CA GLN A 120 10.07 11.48 3.19
C GLN A 120 9.92 9.97 2.96
N GLN A 121 10.42 9.14 3.87
CA GLN A 121 10.26 7.69 3.78
C GLN A 121 8.79 7.28 3.86
N ILE A 122 8.04 7.85 4.80
CA ILE A 122 6.60 7.59 4.95
C ILE A 122 5.85 7.94 3.65
N LEU A 123 6.11 9.12 3.08
CA LEU A 123 5.51 9.54 1.81
C LEU A 123 5.86 8.62 0.63
N MET A 124 7.09 8.16 0.56
CA MET A 124 7.52 7.22 -0.48
C MET A 124 6.83 5.86 -0.34
N ASP A 125 6.72 5.34 0.88
CA ASP A 125 6.05 4.08 1.16
C ASP A 125 4.54 4.15 0.87
N GLU A 126 3.88 5.25 1.22
CA GLU A 126 2.47 5.48 0.89
C GLU A 126 2.26 5.54 -0.63
N LYS A 127 3.12 6.26 -1.35
CA LYS A 127 3.05 6.34 -2.80
C LYS A 127 3.27 4.99 -3.47
N GLN A 128 4.17 4.17 -2.93
CA GLN A 128 4.42 2.83 -3.45
C GLN A 128 3.22 1.91 -3.19
N LYS A 129 2.63 1.96 -1.99
CA LYS A 129 1.40 1.20 -1.67
C LYS A 129 0.24 1.57 -2.59
N ILE A 130 0.05 2.85 -2.89
CA ILE A 130 -1.02 3.30 -3.80
C ILE A 130 -0.79 2.70 -5.20
N LYS A 131 0.43 2.80 -5.74
CA LYS A 131 0.76 2.21 -7.04
C LYS A 131 0.57 0.70 -7.07
N ASP A 132 1.01 -0.01 -6.04
CA ASP A 132 0.85 -1.46 -5.96
C ASP A 132 -0.63 -1.88 -5.90
N ILE A 133 -1.50 -1.05 -5.30
CA ILE A 133 -2.95 -1.26 -5.30
C ILE A 133 -3.53 -0.98 -6.68
N GLU A 134 -3.18 0.14 -7.30
CA GLU A 134 -3.62 0.49 -8.66
C GLU A 134 -3.24 -0.60 -9.68
N ASP A 135 -1.99 -1.07 -9.65
CA ASP A 135 -1.49 -2.12 -10.53
C ASP A 135 -2.25 -3.44 -10.32
N LYS A 136 -2.59 -3.80 -9.08
CA LYS A 136 -3.39 -4.99 -8.77
C LYS A 136 -4.81 -4.87 -9.33
N VAL A 137 -5.47 -3.72 -9.15
CA VAL A 137 -6.82 -3.48 -9.67
C VAL A 137 -6.83 -3.56 -11.20
N VAL A 138 -5.87 -2.91 -11.86
CA VAL A 138 -5.74 -2.97 -13.33
C VAL A 138 -5.50 -4.40 -13.82
N LEU A 139 -4.65 -5.18 -13.15
CA LEU A 139 -4.40 -6.57 -13.50
C LEU A 139 -5.64 -7.46 -13.30
N GLU A 140 -6.42 -7.22 -12.26
CA GLU A 140 -7.69 -7.93 -12.03
C GLU A 140 -8.73 -7.58 -13.10
N GLU A 141 -8.86 -6.30 -13.47
CA GLU A 141 -9.78 -5.85 -14.51
C GLU A 141 -9.42 -6.43 -15.88
N ILE A 142 -8.14 -6.45 -16.24
CA ILE A 142 -7.66 -7.09 -17.48
C ILE A 142 -8.01 -8.58 -17.49
N LYS A 143 -7.78 -9.30 -16.39
CA LYS A 143 -8.13 -10.73 -16.28
C LYS A 143 -9.62 -10.97 -16.43
N GLN A 144 -10.45 -10.18 -15.75
CA GLN A 144 -11.91 -10.30 -15.86
C GLN A 144 -12.38 -10.05 -17.30
N ASN A 145 -11.83 -9.02 -17.95
CA ASN A 145 -12.18 -8.70 -19.32
C ASN A 145 -11.74 -9.80 -20.30
N ASP A 146 -10.53 -10.33 -20.15
CA ASP A 146 -10.03 -11.46 -20.94
C ASP A 146 -10.93 -12.70 -20.82
N ASP A 147 -11.42 -13.00 -19.62
CA ASP A 147 -12.29 -14.14 -19.39
C ASP A 147 -13.69 -13.92 -19.96
N LEU A 148 -14.23 -12.70 -19.89
CA LEU A 148 -15.47 -12.32 -20.58
C LEU A 148 -15.34 -12.45 -22.10
N ILE A 149 -14.24 -11.95 -22.68
CA ILE A 149 -13.97 -12.04 -24.13
C ILE A 149 -13.87 -13.52 -24.56
N LYS A 150 -13.18 -14.36 -23.78
CA LYS A 150 -13.10 -15.81 -24.06
C LYS A 150 -14.46 -16.49 -24.00
N ALA A 151 -15.27 -16.17 -22.98
CA ALA A 151 -16.61 -16.74 -22.82
C ALA A 151 -17.52 -16.31 -23.98
N GLU A 152 -17.50 -15.03 -24.36
CA GLU A 152 -18.28 -14.52 -25.47
C GLU A 152 -17.86 -15.16 -26.80
N LYS A 153 -16.55 -15.28 -27.05
CA LYS A 153 -16.03 -15.93 -28.25
C LYS A 153 -16.48 -17.39 -28.35
N LYS A 154 -16.48 -18.14 -27.25
CA LYS A 154 -17.02 -19.51 -27.21
C LYS A 154 -18.52 -19.53 -27.53
N ARG A 155 -19.30 -18.61 -26.95
CA ARG A 155 -20.74 -18.48 -27.21
C ARG A 155 -21.02 -18.18 -28.69
N GLN A 156 -20.27 -17.25 -29.28
CA GLN A 156 -20.40 -16.90 -30.70
C GLN A 156 -20.06 -18.09 -31.61
N GLN A 157 -19.00 -18.85 -31.30
CA GLN A 157 -18.65 -20.06 -32.06
C GLN A 157 -19.76 -21.12 -32.01
N LEU A 158 -20.36 -21.33 -30.83
CA LEU A 158 -21.48 -22.26 -30.69
C LEU A 158 -22.70 -21.80 -31.51
N LEU A 159 -23.01 -20.49 -31.45
CA LEU A 159 -24.12 -19.92 -32.22
C LEU A 159 -23.92 -20.09 -33.73
N ILE A 160 -22.71 -19.85 -34.25
CA ILE A 160 -22.38 -20.03 -35.67
C ILE A 160 -22.56 -21.50 -36.06
N LYS A 161 -22.08 -22.44 -35.23
CA LYS A 161 -22.23 -23.87 -35.50
C LYS A 161 -23.71 -24.27 -35.55
N HIS A 162 -24.50 -23.81 -34.59
CA HIS A 162 -25.94 -24.07 -34.57
C HIS A 162 -26.66 -23.45 -35.79
N GLN A 163 -26.29 -22.23 -36.19
CA GLN A 163 -26.81 -21.59 -37.40
C GLN A 163 -26.48 -22.39 -38.66
N GLN A 164 -25.24 -22.90 -38.79
CA GLN A 164 -24.85 -23.75 -39.91
C GLN A 164 -25.65 -25.05 -39.95
N GLN A 165 -25.83 -25.70 -38.80
CA GLN A 165 -26.66 -26.90 -38.69
C GLN A 165 -28.11 -26.61 -39.05
N TYR A 166 -28.67 -25.50 -38.59
CA TYR A 166 -30.02 -25.07 -38.92
C TYR A 166 -30.20 -24.85 -40.42
N ILE A 167 -29.28 -24.14 -41.09
CA ILE A 167 -29.30 -23.94 -42.55
C ILE A 167 -29.16 -25.28 -43.27
N HIS A 168 -28.27 -26.16 -42.80
CA HIS A 168 -28.12 -27.50 -43.36
C HIS A 168 -29.44 -28.27 -43.30
N ASN A 169 -30.10 -28.29 -42.15
CA ASN A 169 -31.38 -28.96 -41.94
C ASN A 169 -32.48 -28.36 -42.82
N GLN A 170 -32.56 -27.04 -42.96
CA GLN A 170 -33.48 -26.39 -43.89
C GLN A 170 -33.23 -26.76 -45.36
N SER A 171 -31.98 -27.03 -45.73
CA SER A 171 -31.62 -27.44 -47.08
C SER A 171 -31.90 -28.92 -47.38
N VAL A 172 -32.15 -29.76 -46.35
CA VAL A 172 -32.39 -31.20 -46.51
C VAL A 172 -33.59 -31.51 -47.42
N PRO A 173 -34.77 -30.89 -47.26
CA PRO A 173 -35.92 -31.16 -48.14
C PRO A 173 -35.63 -30.80 -49.61
N LEU A 174 -34.95 -29.68 -49.86
CA LEU A 174 -34.55 -29.27 -51.21
C LEU A 174 -33.56 -30.28 -51.81
N ARG A 175 -32.53 -30.67 -51.05
CA ARG A 175 -31.55 -31.67 -51.49
C ARG A 175 -32.23 -33.01 -51.80
N PHE A 176 -33.17 -33.45 -50.96
CA PHE A 176 -33.94 -34.67 -51.18
C PHE A 176 -34.81 -34.57 -52.42
N TYR A 177 -35.50 -33.43 -52.64
CA TYR A 177 -36.28 -33.18 -53.85
C TYR A 177 -35.42 -33.26 -55.11
N LEU A 178 -34.24 -32.63 -55.10
CA LEU A 178 -33.30 -32.67 -56.23
C LEU A 178 -32.78 -34.10 -56.47
N ILE A 179 -32.42 -34.84 -55.42
CA ILE A 179 -31.95 -36.22 -55.50
C ILE A 179 -33.05 -37.17 -56.01
N LYS A 180 -34.29 -37.00 -55.56
CA LYS A 180 -35.39 -37.90 -55.93
C LYS A 180 -35.88 -37.66 -57.36
N ASN A 181 -36.04 -36.39 -57.76
CA ASN A 181 -36.74 -36.06 -58.99
C ASN A 181 -35.79 -35.73 -60.16
N ILE A 182 -34.69 -35.01 -59.90
CA ILE A 182 -33.83 -34.47 -60.97
C ILE A 182 -32.59 -35.34 -61.17
N LEU A 183 -32.01 -35.86 -60.09
CA LEU A 183 -30.75 -36.57 -60.16
C LEU A 183 -30.79 -37.84 -61.04
N PRO A 184 -31.82 -38.71 -61.00
CA PRO A 184 -31.82 -39.96 -61.78
C PRO A 184 -31.78 -39.71 -63.29
N ILE A 185 -32.66 -38.83 -63.77
CA ILE A 185 -32.71 -38.46 -65.19
C ILE A 185 -31.45 -37.72 -65.63
N LEU A 186 -30.89 -36.86 -64.78
CA LEU A 186 -29.67 -36.13 -65.07
C LEU A 186 -28.44 -37.05 -65.09
N THR A 187 -28.35 -38.04 -64.20
CA THR A 187 -27.27 -39.03 -64.21
C THR A 187 -27.31 -39.88 -65.48
N ASP A 188 -28.50 -40.29 -65.93
CA ASP A 188 -28.64 -41.05 -67.18
C ASP A 188 -28.28 -40.20 -68.40
N ALA A 189 -28.67 -38.92 -68.41
CA ALA A 189 -28.28 -37.97 -69.46
C ALA A 189 -26.76 -37.77 -69.53
N LEU A 190 -26.10 -37.63 -68.37
CA LEU A 190 -24.65 -37.50 -68.27
C LEU A 190 -23.94 -38.77 -68.76
N ILE A 191 -24.44 -39.95 -68.39
CA ILE A 191 -23.91 -41.24 -68.89
C ILE A 191 -24.09 -41.34 -70.41
N TYR A 192 -25.25 -40.95 -70.94
CA TYR A 192 -25.54 -40.96 -72.37
C TYR A 192 -24.58 -40.05 -73.17
N ILE A 193 -24.25 -38.88 -72.62
CA ILE A 193 -23.34 -37.93 -73.28
C ILE A 193 -21.88 -38.36 -73.19
N CYS A 194 -21.48 -38.96 -72.07
CA CYS A 194 -20.16 -39.58 -71.97
C CYS A 194 -19.95 -40.67 -73.04
N LYS A 195 -21.03 -41.35 -73.45
CA LYS A 195 -21.00 -42.36 -74.53
C LYS A 195 -21.02 -41.75 -75.93
N THR A 196 -21.84 -40.73 -76.18
CA THR A 196 -22.06 -40.16 -77.53
C THR A 196 -21.08 -39.05 -77.91
N LYS A 197 -20.39 -38.45 -76.93
CA LYS A 197 -19.41 -37.35 -77.09
C LYS A 197 -19.79 -36.32 -78.17
N PRO A 198 -20.96 -35.68 -78.05
CA PRO A 198 -21.42 -34.69 -79.02
C PRO A 198 -20.58 -33.40 -78.98
N LYS A 199 -20.60 -32.64 -80.08
CA LYS A 199 -19.89 -31.34 -80.18
C LYS A 199 -20.37 -30.30 -79.15
N ASN A 200 -21.66 -30.32 -78.79
CA ASN A 200 -22.27 -29.40 -77.82
C ASN A 200 -22.96 -30.19 -76.69
N PRO A 201 -22.24 -30.53 -75.60
CA PRO A 201 -22.78 -31.39 -74.54
C PRO A 201 -23.99 -30.77 -73.84
N CYS A 202 -23.98 -29.46 -73.56
CA CYS A 202 -25.07 -28.79 -72.84
C CYS A 202 -26.41 -28.85 -73.62
N LEU A 203 -26.39 -28.62 -74.94
CA LEU A 203 -27.60 -28.69 -75.77
C LEU A 203 -28.18 -30.10 -75.81
N HIS A 204 -27.32 -31.11 -75.90
CA HIS A 204 -27.75 -32.51 -75.90
C HIS A 204 -28.28 -32.97 -74.52
N ILE A 205 -27.75 -32.44 -73.40
CA ILE A 205 -28.35 -32.69 -72.07
C ILE A 205 -29.78 -32.14 -72.05
N ALA A 206 -29.96 -30.88 -72.46
CA ALA A 206 -31.27 -30.24 -72.41
C ALA A 206 -32.30 -30.98 -73.28
N GLN A 207 -31.91 -31.39 -74.48
CA GLN A 207 -32.75 -32.20 -75.36
C GLN A 207 -33.09 -33.56 -74.73
N TYR A 208 -32.09 -34.26 -74.19
CA TYR A 208 -32.31 -35.57 -73.54
C TYR A 208 -33.23 -35.47 -72.33
N LEU A 209 -33.09 -34.42 -71.51
CA LEU A 209 -33.95 -34.16 -70.37
C LEU A 209 -35.39 -33.89 -70.83
N LEU A 210 -35.59 -33.10 -71.89
CA LEU A 210 -36.92 -32.78 -72.41
C LEU A 210 -37.61 -34.02 -72.99
N GLU A 211 -36.89 -34.86 -73.73
CA GLU A 211 -37.42 -36.09 -74.34
C GLU A 211 -37.75 -37.18 -73.31
N ASN A 212 -36.99 -37.25 -72.21
CA ASN A 212 -37.13 -38.31 -71.20
C ASN A 212 -37.81 -37.87 -69.90
N ALA A 213 -38.21 -36.59 -69.77
CA ALA A 213 -38.85 -36.04 -68.56
C ALA A 213 -40.07 -36.85 -68.11
N HIS A 214 -40.89 -37.31 -69.06
CA HIS A 214 -42.12 -38.05 -68.78
C HIS A 214 -41.89 -39.42 -68.13
N LYS A 215 -40.69 -40.00 -68.25
CA LYS A 215 -40.36 -41.35 -67.73
C LYS A 215 -40.05 -41.38 -66.23
N TYR A 216 -39.71 -40.23 -65.64
CA TYR A 216 -39.24 -40.11 -64.25
C TYR A 216 -40.18 -39.29 -63.36
N ASN A 217 -41.36 -38.90 -63.87
CA ASN A 217 -42.40 -38.28 -63.04
C ASN A 217 -43.01 -39.34 -62.10
N ILE A 218 -42.60 -39.30 -60.83
CA ILE A 218 -43.12 -40.16 -59.76
C ILE A 218 -44.40 -39.52 -59.20
N GLU A 219 -45.51 -40.26 -59.18
CA GLU A 219 -46.77 -39.88 -58.50
C GLU A 219 -46.51 -39.63 -57.00
N GLU A 220 -47.10 -38.57 -56.43
CA GLU A 220 -46.85 -38.11 -55.06
C GLU A 220 -47.05 -39.20 -53.99
N PRO A 221 -46.13 -39.31 -53.01
CA PRO A 221 -46.50 -39.83 -51.70
C PRO A 221 -46.14 -38.89 -50.55
N ASN A 222 -47.13 -38.72 -49.66
CA ASN A 222 -47.15 -38.10 -48.33
C ASN A 222 -45.87 -37.43 -47.81
N LEU A 223 -45.90 -36.10 -47.77
CA LEU A 223 -44.96 -35.21 -47.07
C LEU A 223 -45.09 -35.26 -45.53
N GLU A 224 -46.04 -36.02 -44.98
CA GLU A 224 -46.45 -35.92 -43.56
C GLU A 224 -45.58 -36.70 -42.55
N ASN A 225 -44.63 -37.54 -43.00
CA ASN A 225 -43.86 -38.41 -42.09
C ASN A 225 -42.42 -37.96 -41.80
N LEU A 226 -42.02 -36.73 -42.09
CA LEU A 226 -40.63 -36.28 -41.84
C LEU A 226 -40.59 -35.07 -40.90
N GLN A 227 -40.89 -35.33 -39.63
CA GLN A 227 -40.31 -34.51 -38.56
C GLN A 227 -38.85 -34.98 -38.37
N PRO A 228 -37.87 -34.07 -38.28
CA PRO A 228 -36.54 -34.45 -37.84
C PRO A 228 -36.66 -35.06 -36.43
N GLU A 229 -36.02 -36.22 -36.22
CA GLU A 229 -35.85 -36.77 -34.87
C GLU A 229 -35.27 -35.67 -33.99
N LYS A 230 -36.00 -35.32 -32.93
CA LYS A 230 -35.49 -34.43 -31.89
C LYS A 230 -34.35 -35.19 -31.21
N GLU A 231 -33.12 -34.89 -31.59
CA GLU A 231 -31.97 -35.28 -30.77
C GLU A 231 -32.11 -34.53 -29.43
N ASP A 232 -32.17 -35.30 -28.35
CA ASP A 232 -32.31 -34.84 -26.97
C ASP A 232 -31.18 -33.85 -26.59
N GLU A 233 -31.47 -32.55 -26.62
CA GLU A 233 -30.56 -31.49 -26.12
C GLU A 233 -30.66 -31.25 -24.60
N ASP A 234 -31.35 -32.12 -23.85
CA ASP A 234 -31.60 -31.94 -22.40
C ASP A 234 -30.62 -32.73 -21.50
N ASN A 235 -29.36 -32.91 -21.90
CA ASN A 235 -28.35 -33.55 -21.06
C ASN A 235 -26.99 -32.84 -21.09
N GLN A 236 -26.94 -31.55 -20.74
CA GLN A 236 -25.68 -30.90 -20.33
C GLN A 236 -25.82 -29.57 -19.54
N LEU A 237 -26.94 -29.35 -18.84
CA LEU A 237 -27.09 -28.25 -17.88
C LEU A 237 -27.36 -28.82 -16.49
N GLY A 238 -26.32 -29.35 -15.84
CA GLY A 238 -26.47 -30.01 -14.55
C GLY A 238 -25.17 -30.31 -13.79
N GLU A 239 -24.12 -29.49 -13.91
CA GLU A 239 -23.01 -29.54 -12.94
C GLU A 239 -23.32 -28.57 -11.78
N LYS A 240 -23.84 -29.12 -10.69
CA LYS A 240 -23.80 -28.45 -9.37
C LYS A 240 -22.36 -28.46 -8.84
N PRO A 241 -21.93 -27.40 -8.14
CA PRO A 241 -20.62 -27.38 -7.49
C PRO A 241 -20.57 -28.45 -6.38
N LYS A 242 -19.50 -29.25 -6.37
CA LYS A 242 -19.17 -30.11 -5.23
C LYS A 242 -18.52 -29.23 -4.16
N ASP A 243 -19.17 -29.21 -3.00
CA ASP A 243 -18.59 -28.74 -1.75
C ASP A 243 -17.32 -29.55 -1.43
N GLU A 244 -16.19 -28.86 -1.28
CA GLU A 244 -15.00 -29.39 -0.62
C GLU A 244 -14.94 -28.88 0.82
N LYS A 245 -14.72 -29.82 1.74
CA LYS A 245 -14.45 -29.62 3.16
C LYS A 245 -13.03 -29.10 3.38
#